data_AF-A0A0G1JMW9-F1
#
_entry.id   AF-A0A0G1JMW9-F1
#
_cell.length_a   1.000
_cell.length_b   1.000
_cell.length_c   1.000
_cell.angle_alpha   90.00
_cell.angle_beta   90.00
_cell.angle_gamma   90.00
#
_symmetry.space_group_name_H-M   'P 1'
#
loop_
_entity.id
_entity.type
_entity.pdbx_description
1 polymer ?
#
loop_
_entity_poly.entity_id
_entity_poly.type
_entity_poly.pdbx_seq_one_letter_code
_entity_poly.pdbx_strand_id
1 'polypeptide(L)'
;MFVADQRPERLSDTDRRRIQAEFSPANLSNLSLTQYVDLWRRYPMHYVAHAMRYGIRDHWAIDRHMTGLGQFDTGFVEALKTGDLRSILGINLALGLTEESVLAAFGSAQDMTKRGSLENALRIFKIYTNPDYQDQNCFVTDAAIHLAANVVQVDMYGAETGNEIFIIFPSIFIAANYPHIGWLTTKSASIDNDVYVWPPDYEGIPLSAGIIFIAADARVDPTTGSRYLLDANNNPITTGVDKPGLHAGKIIGYRPADLTIGSQKFWNVYFRTHPVPPGLKVVYYTGDPNEAVSRWQTQMRLTRTSTDSSLGFPKISLGWGNPIYRDEMAAFRATGVKALEKYFASIP
;
A
#
# COMPACT_ATOMS: atom_id res chain seq x y z
N MET A 1 -37.94 -26.76 2.51
CA MET A 1 -37.92 -25.60 1.59
C MET A 1 -36.49 -25.46 1.10
N PHE A 2 -36.23 -25.91 -0.13
CA PHE A 2 -34.88 -25.89 -0.71
C PHE A 2 -34.48 -24.43 -0.96
N VAL A 3 -33.41 -23.97 -0.30
CA VAL A 3 -32.77 -22.71 -0.66
C VAL A 3 -32.14 -22.94 -2.03
N ALA A 4 -32.67 -22.27 -3.05
CA ALA A 4 -32.10 -22.29 -4.37
C ALA A 4 -30.64 -21.81 -4.26
N ASP A 5 -29.73 -22.68 -4.68
CA ASP A 5 -28.31 -22.37 -4.91
C ASP A 5 -28.24 -21.32 -6.03
N GLN A 6 -28.36 -20.04 -5.66
CA GLN A 6 -28.13 -18.94 -6.57
C GLN A 6 -26.63 -18.84 -6.80
N ARG A 7 -26.16 -19.62 -7.78
CA ARG A 7 -24.87 -19.35 -8.42
C ARG A 7 -24.90 -17.87 -8.86
N PRO A 8 -23.88 -17.05 -8.53
CA PRO A 8 -23.87 -15.67 -8.98
C PRO A 8 -23.96 -15.67 -10.51
N GLU A 9 -25.01 -15.04 -11.04
CA GLU A 9 -25.12 -14.79 -12.48
C GLU A 9 -23.83 -14.07 -12.91
N ARG A 10 -23.05 -14.72 -13.78
CA ARG A 10 -21.88 -14.07 -14.37
C ARG A 10 -22.37 -12.79 -15.05
N LEU A 11 -21.77 -11.66 -14.69
CA LEU A 11 -22.02 -10.39 -15.36
C LEU A 11 -21.93 -10.56 -16.88
N SER A 12 -22.77 -9.86 -17.63
CA SER A 12 -22.62 -9.80 -19.08
C SER A 12 -21.33 -9.04 -19.44
N ASP A 13 -20.80 -9.22 -20.65
CA ASP A 13 -19.68 -8.41 -21.14
C ASP A 13 -20.01 -6.92 -21.21
N THR A 14 -21.28 -6.60 -21.43
CA THR A 14 -21.78 -5.23 -21.43
C THR A 14 -21.74 -4.64 -20.02
N ASP A 15 -22.19 -5.39 -19.00
CA ASP A 15 -22.12 -4.94 -17.60
C ASP A 15 -20.67 -4.78 -17.13
N ARG A 16 -19.78 -5.72 -17.48
CA ARG A 16 -18.35 -5.62 -17.16
C ARG A 16 -17.73 -4.35 -17.74
N ARG A 17 -17.96 -4.07 -19.03
CA ARG A 17 -17.45 -2.87 -19.69
C ARG A 17 -18.02 -1.59 -19.07
N ARG A 18 -19.32 -1.58 -18.72
CA ARG A 18 -19.92 -0.45 -18.00
C ARG A 18 -19.24 -0.21 -16.65
N ILE A 19 -19.09 -1.26 -15.84
CA ILE A 19 -18.45 -1.16 -14.52
C ILE A 19 -17.01 -0.71 -14.65
N GLN A 20 -16.25 -1.25 -15.60
CA GLN A 20 -14.87 -0.85 -15.85
C GLN A 20 -14.78 0.63 -16.26
N ALA A 21 -15.71 1.15 -17.05
CA ALA A 21 -15.75 2.58 -17.37
C ALA A 21 -16.10 3.45 -16.14
N GLU A 22 -17.14 3.05 -15.39
CA GLU A 22 -17.59 3.76 -14.18
C GLU A 22 -16.53 3.75 -13.08
N PHE A 23 -15.80 2.66 -12.92
CA PHE A 23 -14.68 2.54 -12.00
C PHE A 23 -13.33 2.66 -12.72
N SER A 24 -13.22 3.36 -13.85
CA SER A 24 -11.90 3.59 -14.42
C SER A 24 -11.10 4.54 -13.50
N PRO A 25 -9.76 4.43 -13.42
CA PRO A 25 -8.95 5.36 -12.62
C PRO A 25 -9.23 6.83 -12.98
N ALA A 26 -9.35 7.12 -14.28
CA ALA A 26 -9.70 8.44 -14.78
C ALA A 26 -11.08 8.93 -14.32
N ASN A 27 -12.12 8.07 -14.36
CA ASN A 27 -13.44 8.48 -13.91
C ASN A 27 -13.45 8.73 -12.40
N LEU A 28 -12.96 7.79 -11.59
CA LEU A 28 -12.95 7.93 -10.12
C LEU A 28 -12.18 9.16 -9.64
N SER A 29 -11.06 9.48 -10.31
CA SER A 29 -10.25 10.66 -10.01
C SER A 29 -11.02 11.98 -10.22
N ASN A 30 -11.94 12.02 -11.18
CA ASN A 30 -12.73 13.21 -11.53
C ASN A 30 -14.01 13.37 -10.70
N LEU A 31 -14.43 12.35 -9.96
CA LEU A 31 -15.62 12.45 -9.10
C LEU A 31 -15.32 13.24 -7.83
N SER A 32 -16.24 14.12 -7.44
CA SER A 32 -16.30 14.60 -6.05
C SER A 32 -16.58 13.43 -5.09
N LEU A 33 -16.31 13.60 -3.79
CA LEU A 33 -16.62 12.58 -2.78
C LEU A 33 -18.10 12.16 -2.82
N THR A 34 -19.03 13.11 -3.01
CA THR A 34 -20.47 12.82 -3.10
C THR A 34 -20.79 11.95 -4.32
N GLN A 35 -20.32 12.33 -5.51
CA GLN A 35 -20.55 11.54 -6.74
C GLN A 35 -19.92 10.16 -6.66
N TYR A 36 -18.74 10.06 -6.04
CA TYR A 36 -18.05 8.81 -5.80
C TYR A 36 -18.87 7.86 -4.91
N VAL A 37 -19.41 8.38 -3.80
CA VAL A 37 -20.30 7.63 -2.91
C VAL A 37 -21.59 7.22 -3.62
N ASP A 38 -22.19 8.11 -4.42
CA ASP A 38 -23.40 7.80 -5.19
C ASP A 38 -23.16 6.69 -6.23
N LEU A 39 -22.00 6.70 -6.90
CA LEU A 39 -21.57 5.59 -7.73
C LEU A 39 -21.43 4.30 -6.91
N TRP A 40 -20.71 4.34 -5.79
CA TRP A 40 -20.42 3.16 -4.99
C TRP A 40 -21.67 2.53 -4.37
N ARG A 41 -22.69 3.32 -3.99
CA ARG A 41 -23.99 2.81 -3.50
C ARG A 41 -24.67 1.84 -4.47
N ARG A 42 -24.32 1.86 -5.76
CA ARG A 42 -24.89 0.93 -6.77
C ARG A 42 -24.26 -0.47 -6.71
N TYR A 43 -23.14 -0.63 -6.02
CA TYR A 43 -22.29 -1.84 -6.03
C TYR A 43 -21.96 -2.32 -4.62
N PRO A 44 -21.38 -3.52 -4.46
CA PRO A 44 -20.98 -4.02 -3.15
C PRO A 44 -20.02 -3.05 -2.42
N MET A 45 -20.27 -2.84 -1.13
CA MET A 45 -19.53 -1.94 -0.24
C MET A 45 -18.13 -2.44 0.14
N HIS A 46 -17.70 -3.57 -0.41
CA HIS A 46 -16.40 -4.14 -0.12
C HIS A 46 -15.29 -3.19 -0.53
N TYR A 47 -14.23 -3.13 0.27
CA TYR A 47 -13.06 -2.31 0.01
C TYR A 47 -11.78 -3.09 0.23
N VAL A 48 -10.70 -2.57 -0.34
CA VAL A 48 -9.33 -2.89 0.05
C VAL A 48 -8.67 -1.64 0.61
N ALA A 49 -7.77 -1.79 1.57
CA ALA A 49 -7.10 -0.69 2.24
C ALA A 49 -5.58 -0.80 2.14
N HIS A 50 -4.91 0.35 2.12
CA HIS A 50 -3.47 0.45 2.29
C HIS A 50 -3.17 1.38 3.46
N ALA A 51 -2.48 0.90 4.48
CA ALA A 51 -1.96 1.77 5.54
C ALA A 51 -0.80 2.60 4.98
N MET A 52 -0.90 3.92 5.07
CA MET A 52 0.14 4.83 4.61
C MET A 52 1.02 5.20 5.80
N ARG A 53 2.33 5.23 5.58
CA ARG A 53 3.27 5.63 6.61
C ARG A 53 3.56 7.12 6.53
N TYR A 54 3.39 7.79 7.66
CA TYR A 54 3.89 9.14 7.90
C TYR A 54 4.12 9.30 9.40
N GLY A 55 5.31 9.69 9.81
CA GLY A 55 5.69 9.72 11.21
C GLY A 55 6.56 8.53 11.64
N ILE A 56 6.81 8.42 12.94
CA ILE A 56 7.59 7.34 13.53
C ILE A 56 6.81 6.04 13.51
N ARG A 57 7.39 4.99 12.94
CA ARG A 57 6.85 3.65 13.10
C ARG A 57 7.02 3.16 14.55
N ASP A 58 5.95 3.21 15.34
CA ASP A 58 6.00 2.97 16.79
C ASP A 58 5.42 1.64 17.25
N HIS A 59 4.84 0.85 16.33
CA HIS A 59 4.21 -0.42 16.63
C HIS A 59 4.35 -1.43 15.48
N TRP A 60 4.13 -2.70 15.82
CA TRP A 60 4.03 -3.83 14.90
C TRP A 60 3.23 -4.94 15.57
N ALA A 61 2.50 -5.73 14.78
CA ALA A 61 1.76 -6.88 15.28
C ALA A 61 2.47 -8.23 15.09
N ILE A 62 3.49 -8.33 14.23
CA ILE A 62 4.24 -9.60 14.03
C ILE A 62 5.70 -9.34 13.63
N ASP A 63 6.62 -10.21 14.07
CA ASP A 63 8.08 -10.01 13.91
C ASP A 63 8.53 -9.85 12.44
N ARG A 64 7.85 -10.53 11.51
CA ARG A 64 8.15 -10.42 10.08
C ARG A 64 7.79 -9.06 9.47
N HIS A 65 7.09 -8.21 10.22
CA HIS A 65 6.64 -6.90 9.77
C HIS A 65 7.35 -5.77 10.52
N MET A 66 8.58 -5.95 11.00
CA MET A 66 9.30 -4.91 11.76
C MET A 66 10.03 -3.86 10.90
N THR A 67 10.00 -3.95 9.56
CA THR A 67 10.78 -3.07 8.68
C THR A 67 10.49 -1.58 8.88
N GLY A 68 11.50 -0.81 9.32
CA GLY A 68 11.36 0.62 9.57
C GLY A 68 10.87 0.98 10.97
N LEU A 69 10.77 0.01 11.89
CA LEU A 69 10.46 0.28 13.30
C LEU A 69 11.43 1.32 13.89
N GLY A 70 10.88 2.35 14.53
CA GLY A 70 11.63 3.47 15.11
C GLY A 70 12.19 4.47 14.09
N GLN A 71 11.88 4.32 12.81
CA GLN A 71 12.26 5.27 11.77
C GLN A 71 11.11 6.23 11.49
N PHE A 72 11.46 7.47 11.17
CA PHE A 72 10.52 8.45 10.63
C PHE A 72 10.30 8.18 9.14
N ASP A 73 9.05 7.95 8.77
CA ASP A 73 8.64 7.62 7.41
C ASP A 73 7.87 8.79 6.80
N THR A 74 8.06 9.05 5.50
CA THR A 74 7.39 10.11 4.74
C THR A 74 6.58 9.57 3.57
N GLY A 75 6.33 8.26 3.51
CA GLY A 75 5.73 7.57 2.38
C GLY A 75 4.40 8.16 1.89
N PHE A 76 3.55 8.64 2.79
CA PHE A 76 2.32 9.34 2.39
C PHE A 76 2.60 10.63 1.62
N VAL A 77 3.57 11.44 2.06
CA VAL A 77 3.98 12.67 1.37
C VAL A 77 4.62 12.36 0.03
N GLU A 78 5.44 11.31 -0.06
CA GLU A 78 6.01 10.89 -1.34
C GLU A 78 4.93 10.43 -2.32
N ALA A 79 3.93 9.68 -1.86
CA ALA A 79 2.79 9.29 -2.66
C ALA A 79 1.94 10.49 -3.12
N LEU A 80 1.83 11.55 -2.30
CA LEU A 80 1.17 12.81 -2.71
C LEU A 80 1.95 13.51 -3.83
N LYS A 81 3.28 13.47 -3.83
CA LYS A 81 4.09 14.10 -4.89
C LYS A 81 3.94 13.40 -6.24
N THR A 82 3.89 12.07 -6.23
CA THR A 82 3.73 11.27 -7.46
C THR A 82 2.28 11.19 -7.91
N GLY A 83 1.35 11.23 -6.96
CA GLY A 83 -0.09 11.08 -7.17
C GLY A 83 -0.59 9.66 -7.18
N ASP A 84 0.30 8.68 -7.00
CA ASP A 84 -0.04 7.26 -7.06
C ASP A 84 0.50 6.48 -5.86
N LEU A 85 -0.24 5.46 -5.45
CA LEU A 85 0.25 4.37 -4.61
C LEU A 85 1.01 3.39 -5.49
N ARG A 86 2.29 3.13 -5.19
CA ARG A 86 3.17 2.25 -5.97
C ARG A 86 3.71 1.10 -5.14
N SER A 87 4.07 0.01 -5.80
CA SER A 87 4.83 -1.09 -5.18
C SER A 87 6.26 -0.66 -4.85
N ILE A 88 6.98 -1.43 -4.04
CA ILE A 88 8.39 -1.15 -3.72
C ILE A 88 9.22 -1.09 -5.00
N LEU A 89 8.95 -2.02 -5.93
CA LEU A 89 9.62 -2.02 -7.22
C LEU A 89 9.21 -0.80 -8.05
N GLY A 90 7.92 -0.44 -8.11
CA GLY A 90 7.45 0.75 -8.84
C GLY A 90 7.97 2.08 -8.28
N ILE A 91 8.28 2.15 -6.99
CA ILE A 91 8.97 3.29 -6.38
C ILE A 91 10.41 3.37 -6.91
N ASN A 92 11.15 2.26 -6.88
CA ASN A 92 12.54 2.23 -7.33
C ASN A 92 12.68 2.42 -8.85
N LEU A 93 11.72 1.91 -9.63
CA LEU A 93 11.67 2.01 -11.09
C LEU A 93 10.94 3.26 -11.59
N ALA A 94 10.59 4.22 -10.73
CA ALA A 94 9.81 5.39 -11.10
C ALA A 94 10.45 6.26 -12.21
N LEU A 95 11.79 6.21 -12.35
CA LEU A 95 12.55 6.88 -13.41
C LEU A 95 12.87 5.97 -14.62
N GLY A 96 12.23 4.80 -14.68
CA GLY A 96 12.42 3.79 -15.70
C GLY A 96 13.32 2.63 -15.27
N LEU A 97 13.36 1.62 -16.13
CA LEU A 97 14.19 0.42 -15.95
C LEU A 97 15.63 0.71 -16.40
N THR A 98 16.49 1.07 -15.45
CA THR A 98 17.92 1.36 -15.65
C THR A 98 18.77 0.45 -14.78
N GLU A 99 20.07 0.38 -15.05
CA GLU A 99 21.00 -0.39 -14.21
C GLU A 99 20.97 0.12 -12.74
N GLU A 100 20.89 1.44 -12.56
CA GLU A 100 20.84 2.07 -11.23
C GLU A 100 19.54 1.74 -10.49
N SER A 101 18.39 1.83 -11.17
CA SER A 101 17.10 1.54 -10.53
C SER A 101 16.92 0.06 -10.20
N VAL A 102 17.49 -0.84 -11.00
CA VAL A 102 17.51 -2.27 -10.69
C VAL A 102 18.39 -2.57 -9.48
N LEU A 103 19.56 -1.94 -9.38
CA LEU A 103 20.41 -2.10 -8.19
C LEU A 103 19.72 -1.56 -6.95
N ALA A 104 19.11 -0.37 -7.02
CA ALA A 104 18.32 0.19 -5.93
C ALA A 104 17.18 -0.74 -5.48
N ALA A 105 16.46 -1.34 -6.43
CA ALA A 105 15.40 -2.30 -6.15
C ALA A 105 15.91 -3.63 -5.57
N PHE A 106 17.07 -4.10 -6.00
CA PHE A 106 17.61 -5.39 -5.59
C PHE A 106 18.37 -5.37 -4.25
N GLY A 107 18.76 -4.19 -3.78
CA GLY A 107 19.34 -3.97 -2.46
C GLY A 107 20.46 -2.92 -2.45
N SER A 108 20.78 -2.43 -1.26
CA SER A 108 21.79 -1.38 -1.08
C SER A 108 23.20 -1.82 -1.50
N ALA A 109 24.12 -0.87 -1.67
CA ALA A 109 25.54 -1.18 -1.87
C ALA A 109 26.15 -2.02 -0.72
N GLN A 110 25.63 -1.87 0.50
CA GLN A 110 26.02 -2.73 1.63
C GLN A 110 25.53 -4.18 1.44
N ASP A 111 24.34 -4.36 0.88
CA ASP A 111 23.83 -5.69 0.53
C ASP A 111 24.66 -6.31 -0.59
N MET A 112 25.14 -5.51 -1.55
CA MET A 112 26.06 -5.99 -2.58
C MET A 112 27.43 -6.39 -2.01
N THR A 113 27.95 -5.61 -1.06
CA THR A 113 29.22 -5.94 -0.37
C THR A 113 29.10 -7.24 0.44
N LYS A 114 27.98 -7.45 1.15
CA LYS A 114 27.71 -8.70 1.88
C LYS A 114 27.63 -9.93 0.97
N ARG A 115 27.28 -9.76 -0.31
CA ARG A 115 27.21 -10.87 -1.27
C ARG A 115 28.60 -11.35 -1.72
N GLY A 116 29.64 -10.55 -1.54
CA GLY A 116 31.05 -10.93 -1.64
C GLY A 116 31.60 -11.20 -3.04
N SER A 117 30.80 -11.71 -3.99
CA SER A 117 31.23 -11.98 -5.37
C SER A 117 30.10 -11.80 -6.39
N LEU A 118 30.48 -11.54 -7.65
CA LEU A 118 29.55 -11.48 -8.78
C LEU A 118 28.75 -12.79 -8.93
N GLU A 119 29.40 -13.94 -8.83
CA GLU A 119 28.74 -15.26 -8.95
C GLU A 119 27.63 -15.41 -7.90
N ASN A 120 27.93 -15.09 -6.63
CA ASN A 120 26.93 -15.19 -5.57
C ASN A 120 25.81 -14.15 -5.73
N ALA A 121 26.13 -12.93 -6.18
CA ALA A 121 25.12 -11.91 -6.47
C ALA A 121 24.17 -12.34 -7.59
N LEU A 122 24.70 -12.85 -8.71
CA LEU A 122 23.92 -13.39 -9.82
C LEU A 122 23.07 -14.60 -9.41
N ARG A 123 23.59 -15.48 -8.55
CA ARG A 123 22.84 -16.62 -8.00
C ARG A 123 21.62 -16.15 -7.19
N ILE A 124 21.80 -15.19 -6.29
CA ILE A 124 20.68 -14.64 -5.50
C ILE A 124 19.70 -13.89 -6.40
N PHE A 125 20.21 -13.12 -7.38
CA PHE A 125 19.38 -12.38 -8.32
C PHE A 125 18.50 -13.32 -9.14
N LYS A 126 19.06 -14.44 -9.61
CA LYS A 126 18.31 -15.48 -10.31
C LYS A 126 17.20 -16.09 -9.46
N ILE A 127 17.40 -16.24 -8.14
CA ILE A 127 16.37 -16.73 -7.20
C ILE A 127 15.27 -15.67 -7.04
N TYR A 128 15.67 -14.41 -6.82
CA TYR A 128 14.74 -13.28 -6.69
C TYR A 128 13.85 -13.12 -7.93
N THR A 129 14.42 -13.29 -9.13
CA THR A 129 13.70 -13.25 -10.42
C THR A 129 13.28 -14.63 -10.93
N ASN A 130 13.00 -15.58 -10.06
CA ASN A 130 12.49 -16.89 -10.46
C ASN A 130 10.96 -16.88 -10.43
N PRO A 131 10.26 -17.07 -11.57
CA PRO A 131 8.80 -17.06 -11.62
C PRO A 131 8.14 -18.21 -10.83
N ASP A 132 8.90 -19.27 -10.53
CA ASP A 132 8.41 -20.40 -9.74
C ASP A 132 8.70 -20.24 -8.23
N TYR A 133 9.44 -19.20 -7.84
CA TYR A 133 9.77 -18.92 -6.43
C TYR A 133 8.73 -18.01 -5.79
N GLN A 134 7.99 -18.56 -4.83
CA GLN A 134 6.82 -17.93 -4.19
C GLN A 134 7.13 -17.64 -2.72
N ASP A 135 7.81 -16.53 -2.45
CA ASP A 135 8.20 -16.10 -1.11
C ASP A 135 7.99 -14.58 -0.96
N GLN A 136 8.02 -14.09 0.27
CA GLN A 136 7.83 -12.67 0.59
C GLN A 136 8.97 -11.78 0.04
N ASN A 137 10.10 -12.37 -0.36
CA ASN A 137 11.28 -11.67 -0.88
C ASN A 137 11.58 -12.08 -2.33
N CYS A 138 10.59 -11.96 -3.21
CA CYS A 138 10.76 -12.22 -4.64
C CYS A 138 10.20 -11.08 -5.49
N PHE A 139 10.64 -11.04 -6.74
CA PHE A 139 10.25 -10.01 -7.70
C PHE A 139 8.72 -9.83 -7.77
N VAL A 140 7.97 -10.93 -7.79
CA VAL A 140 6.51 -10.88 -7.96
C VAL A 140 5.85 -10.18 -6.78
N THR A 141 6.36 -10.40 -5.57
CA THR A 141 5.91 -9.74 -4.34
C THR A 141 6.25 -8.25 -4.33
N ASP A 142 7.49 -7.90 -4.69
CA ASP A 142 7.97 -6.51 -4.69
C ASP A 142 7.36 -5.67 -5.83
N ALA A 143 6.94 -6.33 -6.91
CA ALA A 143 6.20 -5.72 -8.02
C ALA A 143 4.74 -5.42 -7.66
N ALA A 144 4.18 -6.08 -6.65
CA ALA A 144 2.79 -5.89 -6.24
C ALA A 144 2.62 -4.74 -5.24
N ILE A 145 1.48 -4.07 -5.33
CA ILE A 145 0.93 -3.27 -4.24
C ILE A 145 0.15 -4.22 -3.32
N HIS A 146 0.42 -4.17 -2.03
CA HIS A 146 -0.22 -5.05 -1.04
C HIS A 146 -1.37 -4.28 -0.38
N LEU A 147 -2.59 -4.80 -0.48
CA LEU A 147 -3.78 -4.18 0.07
C LEU A 147 -4.51 -5.15 1.00
N ALA A 148 -5.09 -4.65 2.09
CA ALA A 148 -5.85 -5.46 3.03
C ALA A 148 -7.35 -5.45 2.69
N ALA A 149 -7.98 -6.62 2.51
CA ALA A 149 -9.40 -6.70 2.17
C ALA A 149 -10.31 -6.48 3.39
N ASN A 150 -11.20 -5.48 3.31
CA ASN A 150 -12.23 -5.14 4.31
C ASN A 150 -11.70 -4.92 5.74
N VAL A 151 -10.42 -4.57 5.87
CA VAL A 151 -9.76 -4.25 7.14
C VAL A 151 -8.64 -3.26 6.87
N VAL A 152 -8.43 -2.34 7.80
CA VAL A 152 -7.28 -1.44 7.83
C VAL A 152 -6.27 -2.04 8.81
N GLN A 153 -5.17 -2.60 8.30
CA GLN A 153 -4.15 -3.26 9.11
C GLN A 153 -3.07 -2.28 9.57
N VAL A 154 -3.51 -1.24 10.30
CA VAL A 154 -2.56 -0.27 10.88
C VAL A 154 -1.60 -0.96 11.84
N ASP A 155 -2.06 -1.92 12.64
CA ASP A 155 -1.19 -2.59 13.61
C ASP A 155 0.01 -3.32 12.97
N MET A 156 -0.13 -3.74 11.71
CA MET A 156 0.92 -4.43 10.94
C MET A 156 1.72 -3.47 10.06
N TYR A 157 1.09 -2.44 9.48
CA TYR A 157 1.68 -1.66 8.38
C TYR A 157 1.72 -0.15 8.63
N GLY A 158 1.00 0.33 9.64
CA GLY A 158 0.91 1.71 10.07
C GLY A 158 2.23 2.27 10.61
N ALA A 159 2.20 3.57 10.89
CA ALA A 159 3.35 4.30 11.39
C ALA A 159 3.15 4.66 12.87
N GLU A 160 2.43 5.74 13.14
CA GLU A 160 2.24 6.27 14.48
C GLU A 160 0.86 5.88 15.01
N THR A 161 0.85 5.04 16.04
CA THR A 161 -0.38 4.61 16.72
C THR A 161 -1.28 5.83 16.94
N GLY A 162 -2.53 5.81 16.47
CA GLY A 162 -3.49 6.91 16.67
C GLY A 162 -3.25 8.20 15.86
N ASN A 163 -2.24 8.27 14.99
CA ASN A 163 -2.07 9.28 13.94
C ASN A 163 -2.05 8.62 12.55
N GLU A 164 -2.75 7.50 12.41
CA GLU A 164 -2.70 6.67 11.21
C GLU A 164 -3.36 7.35 10.01
N ILE A 165 -2.73 7.14 8.87
CA ILE A 165 -3.23 7.55 7.56
C ILE A 165 -3.41 6.28 6.74
N PHE A 166 -4.52 6.17 6.03
CA PHE A 166 -4.74 5.04 5.15
C PHE A 166 -5.62 5.45 3.98
N ILE A 167 -5.58 4.67 2.91
CA ILE A 167 -6.46 4.84 1.74
C ILE A 167 -7.32 3.60 1.59
N ILE A 168 -8.58 3.79 1.22
CA ILE A 168 -9.47 2.70 0.81
C ILE A 168 -9.87 2.85 -0.65
N PHE A 169 -9.94 1.72 -1.34
CA PHE A 169 -10.46 1.59 -2.69
C PHE A 169 -11.63 0.61 -2.71
N PRO A 170 -12.71 0.86 -3.47
CA PRO A 170 -13.76 -0.10 -3.71
C PRO A 170 -13.16 -1.38 -4.27
N SER A 171 -13.49 -2.53 -3.72
CA SER A 171 -12.95 -3.79 -4.24
C SER A 171 -13.31 -4.03 -5.72
N ILE A 172 -14.46 -3.50 -6.16
CA ILE A 172 -14.89 -3.57 -7.56
C ILE A 172 -13.99 -2.74 -8.50
N PHE A 173 -13.36 -1.68 -7.99
CA PHE A 173 -12.35 -0.92 -8.75
C PHE A 173 -11.13 -1.79 -9.05
N ILE A 174 -10.64 -2.52 -8.04
CA ILE A 174 -9.53 -3.45 -8.22
C ILE A 174 -9.90 -4.58 -9.17
N ALA A 175 -11.08 -5.20 -8.96
CA ALA A 175 -11.57 -6.29 -9.80
C ALA A 175 -11.68 -5.91 -11.28
N ALA A 176 -12.09 -4.68 -11.57
CA ALA A 176 -12.38 -4.23 -12.92
C ALA A 176 -11.15 -3.76 -13.71
N ASN A 177 -10.08 -3.33 -13.04
CA ASN A 177 -8.99 -2.60 -13.71
C ASN A 177 -7.61 -3.23 -13.53
N TYR A 178 -7.41 -4.07 -12.52
CA TYR A 178 -6.07 -4.54 -12.19
C TYR A 178 -5.98 -6.06 -12.10
N PRO A 179 -4.92 -6.65 -12.68
CA PRO A 179 -4.43 -7.96 -12.29
C PRO A 179 -4.22 -8.03 -10.76
N HIS A 180 -4.80 -9.04 -10.11
CA HIS A 180 -4.67 -9.23 -8.66
C HIS A 180 -4.83 -10.69 -8.23
N ILE A 181 -4.32 -11.01 -7.04
CA ILE A 181 -4.64 -12.23 -6.28
C ILE A 181 -5.12 -11.83 -4.88
N GLY A 182 -5.75 -12.78 -4.19
CA GLY A 182 -6.35 -12.55 -2.87
C GLY A 182 -7.87 -12.42 -2.92
N TRP A 183 -8.47 -12.27 -1.74
CA TRP A 183 -9.93 -12.25 -1.60
C TRP A 183 -10.44 -10.82 -1.46
N LEU A 184 -11.12 -10.31 -2.48
CA LEU A 184 -11.62 -8.93 -2.51
C LEU A 184 -12.82 -8.64 -1.58
N THR A 185 -13.50 -9.68 -1.08
CA THR A 185 -14.75 -9.55 -0.31
C THR A 185 -14.68 -10.11 1.10
N THR A 186 -13.57 -10.75 1.47
CA THR A 186 -13.45 -11.43 2.76
C THR A 186 -12.55 -10.64 3.67
N LYS A 187 -13.09 -10.23 4.82
CA LYS A 187 -12.28 -9.72 5.93
C LYS A 187 -11.45 -10.89 6.46
N SER A 188 -10.13 -10.85 6.27
CA SER A 188 -9.25 -11.77 6.98
C SER A 188 -8.46 -11.00 8.04
N ALA A 189 -8.51 -11.51 9.28
CA ALA A 189 -7.66 -11.07 10.37
C ALA A 189 -6.34 -11.87 10.43
N SER A 190 -6.09 -12.75 9.45
CA SER A 190 -4.83 -13.46 9.32
C SER A 190 -3.75 -12.57 8.71
N ILE A 191 -2.51 -13.01 8.88
CA ILE A 191 -1.31 -12.44 8.28
C ILE A 191 -1.24 -12.59 6.75
N ASP A 192 -2.21 -13.30 6.14
CA ASP A 192 -2.26 -13.64 4.71
C ASP A 192 -3.48 -12.99 4.02
N ASN A 193 -3.94 -11.86 4.52
CA ASN A 193 -5.11 -11.13 3.99
C ASN A 193 -4.74 -10.15 2.86
N ASP A 194 -3.50 -10.20 2.39
CA ASP A 194 -3.01 -9.36 1.31
C ASP A 194 -3.74 -9.69 0.01
N VAL A 195 -4.24 -8.63 -0.61
CA VAL A 195 -4.60 -8.56 -2.02
C VAL A 195 -3.39 -7.96 -2.71
N TYR A 196 -2.68 -8.79 -3.47
CA TYR A 196 -1.55 -8.34 -4.28
C TYR A 196 -2.11 -7.83 -5.59
N VAL A 197 -1.83 -6.58 -5.91
CA VAL A 197 -2.31 -5.89 -7.11
C VAL A 197 -1.11 -5.45 -7.94
N TRP A 198 -1.13 -5.73 -9.23
CA TRP A 198 -0.07 -5.30 -10.14
C TRP A 198 -0.63 -4.36 -11.20
N PRO A 199 -0.45 -3.04 -11.02
CA PRO A 199 -0.63 -2.11 -12.11
C PRO A 199 0.38 -2.40 -13.24
N PRO A 200 -0.01 -2.17 -14.51
CA PRO A 200 0.88 -2.36 -15.65
C PRO A 200 2.10 -1.43 -15.58
N ASP A 201 3.24 -1.85 -16.13
CA ASP A 201 4.45 -1.03 -16.31
C ASP A 201 4.99 -0.43 -14.99
N TYR A 202 4.70 -1.08 -13.86
CA TYR A 202 5.00 -0.58 -12.52
C TYR A 202 4.40 0.80 -12.21
N GLU A 203 3.34 1.18 -12.94
CA GLU A 203 2.53 2.33 -12.60
C GLU A 203 1.92 2.15 -11.20
N GLY A 204 1.35 3.22 -10.66
CA GLY A 204 0.64 3.13 -9.39
C GLY A 204 -0.87 3.08 -9.55
N ILE A 205 -1.55 2.93 -8.43
CA ILE A 205 -2.98 3.21 -8.32
C ILE A 205 -3.13 4.69 -7.96
N PRO A 206 -3.82 5.52 -8.77
CA PRO A 206 -3.98 6.94 -8.45
C PRO A 206 -4.62 7.14 -7.08
N LEU A 207 -4.02 7.98 -6.23
CA LEU A 207 -4.56 8.28 -4.89
C LEU A 207 -5.96 8.89 -4.96
N SER A 208 -6.22 9.69 -6.00
CA SER A 208 -7.52 10.29 -6.28
C SER A 208 -8.60 9.28 -6.68
N ALA A 209 -8.24 8.05 -7.06
CA ALA A 209 -9.20 6.96 -7.28
C ALA A 209 -9.70 6.31 -5.98
N GLY A 210 -9.10 6.63 -4.83
CA GLY A 210 -9.51 6.14 -3.51
C GLY A 210 -10.02 7.24 -2.58
N ILE A 211 -10.26 6.86 -1.33
CA ILE A 211 -10.61 7.79 -0.24
C ILE A 211 -9.54 7.69 0.83
N ILE A 212 -8.89 8.82 1.12
CA ILE A 212 -7.84 8.95 2.13
C ILE A 212 -8.49 9.26 3.47
N PHE A 213 -8.17 8.46 4.48
CA PHE A 213 -8.58 8.67 5.85
C PHE A 213 -7.39 9.19 6.67
N ILE A 214 -7.61 10.27 7.41
CA ILE A 214 -6.59 10.92 8.24
C ILE A 214 -7.14 11.10 9.65
N ALA A 215 -6.37 10.71 10.67
CA ALA A 215 -6.74 10.93 12.07
C ALA A 215 -6.91 12.42 12.34
N ALA A 216 -8.06 12.84 12.87
CA ALA A 216 -8.39 14.25 13.04
C ALA A 216 -7.77 14.86 14.28
N ASP A 217 -7.79 14.10 15.37
CA ASP A 217 -7.57 14.52 16.76
C ASP A 217 -6.17 14.20 17.29
N ALA A 218 -5.35 13.49 16.51
CA ALA A 218 -3.96 13.25 16.86
C ALA A 218 -3.23 14.58 17.13
N ARG A 219 -2.47 14.61 18.23
CA ARG A 219 -1.64 15.76 18.60
C ARG A 219 -0.26 15.59 17.98
N VAL A 220 0.07 16.49 17.05
CA VAL A 220 1.27 16.40 16.23
C VAL A 220 2.08 17.69 16.28
N ASP A 221 3.38 17.58 16.13
CA ASP A 221 4.28 18.71 15.93
C ASP A 221 3.87 19.49 14.67
N PRO A 222 3.75 20.83 14.73
CA PRO A 222 3.29 21.64 13.61
C PRO A 222 4.26 21.68 12.42
N THR A 223 5.51 21.27 12.61
CA THR A 223 6.58 21.27 11.59
C THR A 223 6.69 19.90 10.94
N THR A 224 6.73 18.84 11.73
CA THR A 224 6.99 17.47 11.23
C THR A 224 5.73 16.65 11.03
N GLY A 225 4.61 17.02 11.65
CA GLY A 225 3.38 16.23 11.66
C GLY A 225 3.47 14.91 12.44
N SER A 226 4.60 14.67 13.13
CA SER A 226 4.80 13.54 14.04
C SER A 226 4.15 13.77 15.39
N ARG A 227 3.68 12.71 16.04
CA ARG A 227 3.34 12.72 17.46
C ARG A 227 4.55 12.90 18.39
N TYR A 228 5.75 12.61 17.88
CA TYR A 228 6.98 12.50 18.66
C TYR A 228 7.96 13.62 18.32
N LEU A 229 8.81 13.94 19.29
CA LEU A 229 9.91 14.86 19.07
C LEU A 229 11.02 14.17 18.29
N LEU A 230 11.51 14.87 17.27
CA LEU A 230 12.62 14.42 16.43
C LEU A 230 13.88 15.25 16.70
N ASP A 231 15.05 14.64 16.52
CA ASP A 231 16.32 15.34 16.46
C ASP A 231 16.55 16.02 15.10
N ALA A 232 17.70 16.68 14.93
CA ALA A 232 18.06 17.38 13.69
C ALA A 232 18.20 16.45 12.46
N ASN A 233 18.29 15.13 12.66
CA ASN A 233 18.41 14.11 11.63
C ASN A 233 17.10 13.32 11.44
N ASN A 234 15.97 13.81 11.97
CA ASN A 234 14.67 13.14 12.00
C ASN A 234 14.63 11.81 12.77
N ASN A 235 15.58 11.55 13.67
CA ASN A 235 15.49 10.41 14.57
C ASN A 235 14.60 10.76 15.77
N PRO A 236 13.76 9.82 16.25
CA PRO A 236 12.94 10.09 17.42
C PRO A 236 13.80 10.20 18.69
N ILE A 237 13.50 11.18 19.53
CA ILE A 237 14.09 11.29 20.86
C ILE A 237 13.45 10.24 21.76
N THR A 238 14.27 9.33 22.31
CA THR A 238 13.80 8.24 23.16
C THR A 238 13.72 8.66 24.62
N THR A 239 12.81 8.08 25.39
CA THR A 239 12.67 8.31 26.84
C THR A 239 13.51 7.33 27.66
N GLY A 240 14.13 6.33 27.03
CA GLY A 240 14.85 5.24 27.71
C GLY A 240 13.94 4.31 28.52
N VAL A 241 12.62 4.48 28.45
CA VAL A 241 11.64 3.62 29.12
C VAL A 241 11.15 2.57 28.12
N ASP A 242 11.37 1.29 28.45
CA ASP A 242 10.80 0.17 27.71
C ASP A 242 9.28 0.14 27.93
N LYS A 243 8.50 0.19 26.85
CA LYS A 243 7.07 -0.11 26.89
C LYS A 243 6.85 -1.61 26.60
N PRO A 244 5.91 -2.27 27.29
CA PRO A 244 5.48 -3.62 26.91
C PRO A 244 4.91 -3.56 25.49
N GLY A 245 5.53 -4.28 24.55
CA GLY A 245 4.97 -4.50 23.21
C GLY A 245 3.97 -5.66 23.19
N LEU A 246 3.11 -5.70 22.16
CA LEU A 246 2.18 -6.82 21.93
C LEU A 246 2.90 -8.16 21.67
N HIS A 247 4.18 -8.13 21.26
CA HIS A 247 5.00 -9.32 21.01
C HIS A 247 6.41 -9.11 21.54
N ALA A 248 6.74 -9.75 22.68
CA ALA A 248 8.05 -10.11 23.27
C ALA A 248 9.30 -9.21 23.05
N GLY A 249 9.15 -7.98 22.58
CA GLY A 249 10.19 -7.02 22.28
C GLY A 249 9.95 -5.71 23.03
N LYS A 250 11.03 -5.14 23.54
CA LYS A 250 11.04 -3.83 24.20
C LYS A 250 10.69 -2.77 23.16
N ILE A 251 9.56 -2.09 23.31
CA ILE A 251 9.30 -0.87 22.53
C ILE A 251 10.05 0.25 23.22
N ILE A 252 10.94 0.93 22.50
CA ILE A 252 11.58 2.13 23.01
C ILE A 252 10.50 3.21 23.13
N GLY A 253 10.26 3.72 24.35
CA GLY A 253 9.40 4.87 24.52
C GLY A 253 9.97 6.08 23.77
N TYR A 254 9.14 6.77 22.98
CA TYR A 254 9.50 8.02 22.31
C TYR A 254 8.93 9.21 23.08
N ARG A 255 9.69 10.30 23.13
CA ARG A 255 9.26 11.55 23.77
C ARG A 255 8.21 12.23 22.89
N PRO A 256 7.03 12.58 23.43
CA PRO A 256 6.03 13.35 22.68
C PRO A 256 6.58 14.70 22.21
N ALA A 257 6.04 15.24 21.13
CA ALA A 257 6.35 16.60 20.70
C ALA A 257 5.94 17.64 21.76
N ASP A 258 6.78 18.66 21.98
CA ASP A 258 6.61 19.65 23.05
C ASP A 258 5.47 20.65 22.74
N LEU A 259 5.33 21.03 21.48
CA LEU A 259 4.26 21.90 20.97
C LEU A 259 3.45 21.15 19.94
N THR A 260 2.13 21.07 20.14
CA THR A 260 1.27 20.27 19.26
C THR A 260 0.08 21.03 18.71
N ILE A 261 -0.33 20.67 17.50
CA ILE A 261 -1.60 21.03 16.87
C ILE A 261 -2.40 19.75 16.59
N GLY A 262 -3.68 19.90 16.23
CA GLY A 262 -4.45 18.75 15.74
C GLY A 262 -3.98 18.34 14.34
N SER A 263 -3.91 17.03 14.08
CA SER A 263 -3.45 16.47 12.79
C SER A 263 -4.31 16.95 11.61
N GLN A 264 -5.63 17.10 11.79
CA GLN A 264 -6.47 17.74 10.77
C GLN A 264 -6.00 19.17 10.42
N LYS A 265 -5.57 19.96 11.41
CA LYS A 265 -5.05 21.31 11.17
C LYS A 265 -3.72 21.25 10.41
N PHE A 266 -2.84 20.34 10.78
CA PHE A 266 -1.57 20.11 10.08
C PHE A 266 -1.80 19.78 8.59
N TRP A 267 -2.60 18.75 8.30
CA TRP A 267 -2.87 18.30 6.93
C TRP A 267 -3.62 19.33 6.10
N ASN A 268 -4.56 20.08 6.69
CA ASN A 268 -5.21 21.20 5.99
C ASN A 268 -4.23 22.31 5.61
N VAL A 269 -3.20 22.58 6.42
CA VAL A 269 -2.14 23.52 6.04
C VAL A 269 -1.29 22.91 4.93
N TYR A 270 -0.88 21.65 5.09
CA TYR A 270 -0.07 20.93 4.10
C TYR A 270 -0.72 20.96 2.71
N PHE A 271 -1.98 20.52 2.59
CA PHE A 271 -2.72 20.47 1.32
C PHE A 271 -2.92 21.82 0.63
N ARG A 272 -2.89 22.93 1.38
CA ARG A 272 -2.99 24.28 0.80
C ARG A 272 -1.65 24.86 0.37
N THR A 273 -0.56 24.38 0.95
CA THR A 273 0.78 24.97 0.82
C THR A 273 1.71 24.13 -0.05
N HIS A 274 1.32 22.90 -0.36
CA HIS A 274 2.07 21.97 -1.19
C HIS A 274 1.23 21.53 -2.39
N PRO A 275 1.87 21.29 -3.56
CA PRO A 275 1.17 20.69 -4.67
C PRO A 275 0.69 19.29 -4.28
N VAL A 276 -0.58 19.01 -4.56
CA VAL A 276 -1.18 17.69 -4.39
C VAL A 276 -1.99 17.32 -5.63
N PRO A 277 -2.23 16.02 -5.87
CA PRO A 277 -3.00 15.57 -7.01
C PRO A 277 -4.41 16.18 -6.96
N PRO A 278 -4.99 16.56 -8.11
CA PRO A 278 -6.38 16.99 -8.14
C PRO A 278 -7.32 15.83 -7.79
N GLY A 279 -8.49 16.15 -7.24
CA GLY A 279 -9.55 15.17 -7.03
C GLY A 279 -9.35 14.22 -5.83
N LEU A 280 -8.38 14.51 -4.94
CA LEU A 280 -8.25 13.79 -3.66
C LEU A 280 -9.55 13.88 -2.84
N LYS A 281 -9.91 12.73 -2.26
CA LYS A 281 -11.08 12.59 -1.39
C LYS A 281 -10.57 12.30 0.01
N VAL A 282 -10.62 13.29 0.89
CA VAL A 282 -10.10 13.19 2.26
C VAL A 282 -11.25 13.12 3.26
N VAL A 283 -11.20 12.14 4.15
CA VAL A 283 -12.09 11.98 5.29
C VAL A 283 -11.25 12.07 6.56
N TYR A 284 -11.56 13.03 7.41
CA TYR A 284 -10.98 13.09 8.75
C TYR A 284 -11.79 12.23 9.71
N TYR A 285 -11.13 11.37 10.49
CA TYR A 285 -11.79 10.44 11.40
C TYR A 285 -11.26 10.54 12.83
N THR A 286 -12.00 9.98 13.78
CA THR A 286 -11.58 9.80 15.18
C THR A 286 -11.77 8.35 15.60
N GLY A 287 -11.02 7.91 16.62
CA GLY A 287 -11.07 6.55 17.16
C GLY A 287 -10.34 5.52 16.31
N ASP A 288 -10.74 4.24 16.45
CA ASP A 288 -10.13 3.13 15.71
C ASP A 288 -10.32 3.23 14.18
N PRO A 289 -9.28 2.97 13.35
CA PRO A 289 -9.38 3.03 11.89
C PRO A 289 -10.43 2.11 11.26
N ASN A 290 -10.59 0.88 11.75
CA ASN A 290 -11.57 -0.07 11.22
C ASN A 290 -12.99 0.36 11.56
N GLU A 291 -13.21 0.79 12.80
CA GLU A 291 -14.49 1.36 13.20
C GLU A 291 -14.80 2.65 12.44
N ALA A 292 -13.80 3.49 12.15
CA ALA A 292 -13.96 4.71 11.38
C ALA A 292 -14.49 4.43 9.97
N VAL A 293 -13.92 3.44 9.27
CA VAL A 293 -14.44 3.01 7.96
C VAL A 293 -15.87 2.49 8.09
N SER A 294 -16.15 1.62 9.08
CA SER A 294 -17.50 1.07 9.29
C SER A 294 -18.54 2.16 9.59
N ARG A 295 -18.19 3.15 10.43
CA ARG A 295 -19.05 4.31 10.72
C ARG A 295 -19.27 5.15 9.48
N TRP A 296 -18.22 5.42 8.71
CA TRP A 296 -18.30 6.20 7.48
C TRP A 296 -19.19 5.51 6.44
N GLN A 297 -19.01 4.20 6.20
CA GLN A 297 -19.85 3.43 5.27
C GLN A 297 -21.33 3.46 5.68
N THR A 298 -21.61 3.35 6.98
CA THR A 298 -22.96 3.44 7.54
C THR A 298 -23.57 4.82 7.31
N GLN A 299 -22.85 5.89 7.62
CA GLN A 299 -23.29 7.28 7.39
C GLN A 299 -23.56 7.54 5.90
N MET A 300 -22.73 6.96 5.03
CA MET A 300 -22.86 7.06 3.58
C MET A 300 -23.86 6.07 3.00
N ARG A 301 -24.54 5.23 3.80
CA ARG A 301 -25.53 4.25 3.35
C ARG A 301 -24.98 3.27 2.30
N LEU A 302 -23.72 2.87 2.44
CA LEU A 302 -23.13 1.78 1.67
C LEU A 302 -23.54 0.46 2.35
N THR A 303 -24.52 -0.24 1.77
CA THR A 303 -25.17 -1.40 2.42
C THR A 303 -25.15 -2.68 1.58
N ARG A 304 -24.83 -2.59 0.29
CA ARG A 304 -24.87 -3.74 -0.61
C ARG A 304 -23.67 -4.63 -0.32
N THR A 305 -23.88 -5.93 -0.19
CA THR A 305 -22.82 -6.92 0.01
C THR A 305 -22.82 -7.92 -1.15
N SER A 306 -21.69 -8.59 -1.35
CA SER A 306 -21.57 -9.71 -2.29
C SER A 306 -20.82 -10.87 -1.64
N THR A 307 -21.29 -12.09 -1.86
CA THR A 307 -20.55 -13.32 -1.53
C THR A 307 -19.65 -13.78 -2.68
N ASP A 308 -19.81 -13.20 -3.87
CA ASP A 308 -18.93 -13.46 -5.01
C ASP A 308 -17.59 -12.76 -4.81
N SER A 309 -16.57 -13.56 -4.46
CA SER A 309 -15.18 -13.14 -4.32
C SER A 309 -14.57 -12.48 -5.56
N SER A 310 -15.15 -12.71 -6.74
CA SER A 310 -14.69 -12.15 -8.02
C SER A 310 -15.44 -10.89 -8.44
N LEU A 311 -16.53 -10.55 -7.73
CA LEU A 311 -17.39 -9.40 -8.02
C LEU A 311 -17.89 -9.39 -9.49
N GLY A 312 -18.09 -10.57 -10.08
CA GLY A 312 -18.54 -10.77 -11.45
C GLY A 312 -17.46 -10.58 -12.53
N PHE A 313 -16.21 -10.33 -12.15
CA PHE A 313 -15.06 -10.31 -13.04
C PHE A 313 -14.43 -11.69 -13.10
N PRO A 314 -13.84 -12.10 -14.24
CA PRO A 314 -13.02 -13.29 -14.27
C PRO A 314 -11.97 -13.16 -13.17
N LYS A 315 -11.84 -14.17 -12.29
CA LYS A 315 -10.64 -14.27 -11.47
C LYS A 315 -9.49 -14.30 -12.46
N ILE A 316 -8.68 -13.24 -12.47
CA ILE A 316 -7.40 -13.29 -13.15
C ILE A 316 -6.61 -14.26 -12.28
N SER A 317 -6.64 -15.54 -12.65
CA SER A 317 -5.88 -16.57 -11.95
C SER A 317 -4.42 -16.34 -12.27
N LEU A 318 -3.85 -15.31 -11.66
CA LEU A 318 -2.42 -15.12 -11.59
C LEU A 318 -1.95 -16.18 -10.59
N GLY A 319 -1.71 -17.41 -11.05
CA GLY A 319 -0.67 -18.18 -10.38
C GLY A 319 0.62 -17.34 -10.44
N TRP A 320 1.50 -17.45 -9.45
CA TRP A 320 2.77 -16.71 -9.41
C TRP A 320 3.62 -16.84 -10.68
N GLY A 321 3.40 -17.89 -11.50
CA GLY A 321 3.97 -18.06 -12.82
C GLY A 321 3.23 -17.38 -13.98
N ASN A 322 2.39 -16.36 -13.75
CA ASN A 322 1.56 -15.73 -14.78
C ASN A 322 2.40 -15.05 -15.89
N PRO A 323 2.04 -15.22 -17.18
CA PRO A 323 2.75 -14.60 -18.31
C PRO A 323 2.88 -13.08 -18.23
N ILE A 324 1.91 -12.36 -17.64
CA ILE A 324 1.89 -10.89 -17.59
C ILE A 324 3.18 -10.35 -16.98
N TYR A 325 3.71 -10.99 -15.92
CA TYR A 325 4.95 -10.55 -15.27
C TYR A 325 6.18 -11.26 -15.81
N ARG A 326 6.05 -12.27 -16.67
CA ARG A 326 7.23 -12.98 -17.20
C ARG A 326 8.07 -12.07 -18.08
N ASP A 327 7.43 -11.23 -18.88
CA ASP A 327 8.13 -10.33 -19.79
C ASP A 327 8.78 -9.17 -19.01
N GLU A 328 8.03 -8.56 -18.08
CA GLU A 328 8.55 -7.54 -17.15
C GLU A 328 9.73 -8.06 -16.31
N MET A 329 9.58 -9.25 -15.73
CA MET A 329 10.63 -9.92 -14.96
C MET A 329 11.83 -10.29 -15.83
N ALA A 330 11.62 -10.73 -17.08
CA ALA A 330 12.70 -11.03 -18.00
C ALA A 330 13.49 -9.76 -18.36
N ALA A 331 12.81 -8.64 -18.62
CA ALA A 331 13.44 -7.36 -18.86
C ALA A 331 14.21 -6.85 -17.63
N PHE A 332 13.60 -6.93 -16.44
CA PHE A 332 14.23 -6.60 -15.17
C PHE A 332 15.48 -7.46 -14.95
N ARG A 333 15.37 -8.77 -15.18
CA ARG A 333 16.47 -9.72 -15.03
C ARG A 333 17.61 -9.43 -16.01
N ALA A 334 17.30 -9.18 -17.29
CA ALA A 334 18.32 -8.87 -18.29
C ALA A 334 19.09 -7.59 -17.92
N THR A 335 18.39 -6.57 -17.42
CA THR A 335 18.99 -5.31 -16.97
C THR A 335 19.83 -5.49 -15.72
N GLY A 336 19.33 -6.25 -14.73
CA GLY A 336 20.05 -6.49 -13.48
C GLY A 336 21.30 -7.34 -13.62
N VAL A 337 21.33 -8.31 -14.54
CA VAL A 337 22.56 -9.06 -14.85
C VAL A 337 23.66 -8.10 -15.32
N LYS A 338 23.35 -7.21 -16.27
CA LYS A 338 24.30 -6.20 -16.77
C LYS A 338 24.74 -5.25 -15.66
N ALA A 339 23.79 -4.79 -14.83
CA ALA A 339 24.08 -3.89 -13.73
C ALA A 339 25.04 -4.51 -12.70
N LEU A 340 24.84 -5.79 -12.36
CA LEU A 340 25.70 -6.54 -11.45
C LEU A 340 27.09 -6.76 -12.05
N GLU A 341 27.19 -7.19 -13.30
CA GLU A 341 28.47 -7.37 -14.00
C GLU A 341 29.29 -6.07 -14.00
N LYS A 342 28.65 -4.94 -14.32
CA LYS A 342 29.27 -3.62 -14.32
C LYS A 342 29.72 -3.18 -12.92
N TYR A 343 28.87 -3.37 -11.91
CA TYR A 343 29.19 -3.02 -10.53
C TYR A 343 30.43 -3.78 -10.03
N PHE A 344 30.46 -5.11 -10.21
CA PHE A 344 31.60 -5.93 -9.77
C PHE A 344 32.86 -5.73 -10.61
N ALA A 345 32.73 -5.32 -11.88
CA ALA A 345 33.89 -4.90 -12.69
C ALA A 345 34.48 -3.55 -12.23
N SER A 346 33.72 -2.72 -11.52
CA SER A 346 34.19 -1.42 -11.01
C SER A 346 34.81 -1.48 -9.61
N ILE A 347 34.69 -2.61 -8.92
CA ILE A 347 35.29 -2.78 -7.59
C ILE A 347 36.75 -3.22 -7.77
N PRO A 348 37.71 -2.55 -7.10
CA PRO A 348 39.13 -2.88 -7.17
C PRO A 348 39.52 -4.28 -6.70
#